data_AF-A0A7C1GDU2-F1
#
_entry.id   AF-A0A7C1GDU2-F1
#
_cell.length_a   1.000
_cell.length_b   1.000
_cell.length_c   1.000
_cell.angle_alpha   90.00
_cell.angle_beta   90.00
_cell.angle_gamma   90.00
#
_symmetry.space_group_name_H-M   'P 1'
#
loop_
_entity.id
_entity.type
_entity.pdbx_description
1 polymer ?
#
loop_
_entity_poly.entity_id
_entity_poly.type
_entity_poly.pdbx_seq_one_letter_code
_entity_poly.pdbx_strand_id
1 'polypeptide(L)'
;MKVLRKIRIDTTYGQLSLALFTICVVSGIFLAIPYNVEKPYESISILMIANPAASLFRNLHYWSAQLFLIFIMVHIYDHFSKKEGIRLKKGLWARLSLGVLIIFLAMLTGFLLKADADSLQARRILESLVSGIPFAGNLLGYSLLGKAGSLQLVYVHHIATFTIFIAIIIFEHTRKIWPKWGEFVSATLVAALLSLFITAPLHDNLNPTVKGPWYFIGFQEVLHWLTRPEYSLLIILLLMVLIFLVPFGNKRNVFLTKRSLLILTIAYFMLTFTGLFFRGANWQWTWPWEKGYVHEVLPQIRVAPLNFHPGFSPEQVAASPLINGHKESCLICHDDVKGFTLSHNPQTIGCFSCHGGHPFEADKNQAHKGMVLIPGNLAGATRSCGTAKCHPDITKRINTSLMSTLSGMISVDRFVFNEQDNPDALTTVHHLGSSAAGEHLKNLCVRCHLGNPKTETGPIT
;
A
#
# COMPACT_ATOMS: atom_id res chain seq x y z
N MET A 1 5.82 -17.16 -40.17
CA MET A 1 6.21 -15.73 -40.06
C MET A 1 5.16 -14.70 -40.52
N LYS A 2 4.06 -15.07 -41.22
CA LYS A 2 2.96 -14.13 -41.60
C LYS A 2 1.87 -13.96 -40.52
N VAL A 3 1.70 -14.92 -39.60
CA VAL A 3 0.68 -14.87 -38.54
C VAL A 3 1.08 -13.91 -37.39
N LEU A 4 2.36 -13.86 -37.05
CA LEU A 4 2.90 -12.98 -36.00
C LEU A 4 2.92 -11.49 -36.38
N ARG A 5 2.96 -11.16 -37.68
CA ARG A 5 2.93 -9.76 -38.16
C ARG A 5 1.54 -9.13 -38.07
N LYS A 6 0.49 -9.92 -37.82
CA LYS A 6 -0.90 -9.47 -37.62
C LYS A 6 -1.19 -9.09 -36.16
N ILE A 7 -0.24 -9.31 -35.24
CA ILE A 7 -0.26 -8.79 -33.86
C ILE A 7 0.53 -7.47 -33.81
N ARG A 8 0.34 -6.62 -34.82
CA ARG A 8 0.72 -5.22 -34.69
C ARG A 8 -0.49 -4.51 -34.10
N ILE A 9 -0.35 -4.04 -32.86
CA ILE A 9 -1.35 -3.23 -32.18
C ILE A 9 -1.40 -1.88 -32.89
N ASP A 10 -2.04 -1.81 -34.07
CA ASP A 10 -2.43 -0.56 -34.73
C ASP A 10 -3.71 -0.05 -34.05
N THR A 11 -3.61 0.23 -32.76
CA THR A 11 -4.76 0.55 -31.91
C THR A 11 -4.50 1.83 -31.12
N THR A 12 -5.58 2.52 -30.76
CA THR A 12 -5.47 3.75 -29.99
C THR A 12 -5.45 3.42 -28.50
N TYR A 13 -4.70 4.19 -27.71
CA TYR A 13 -4.69 4.05 -26.25
C TYR A 13 -6.10 4.10 -25.65
N GLY A 14 -7.03 4.85 -26.26
CA GLY A 14 -8.43 4.90 -25.84
C GLY A 14 -9.19 3.57 -26.02
N GLN A 15 -8.87 2.73 -27.02
CA GLN A 15 -9.46 1.40 -27.15
C GLN A 15 -8.93 0.44 -26.07
N LEU A 16 -7.65 0.53 -25.72
CA LEU A 16 -7.07 -0.22 -24.61
C LEU A 16 -7.68 0.22 -23.27
N SER A 17 -7.83 1.53 -23.03
CA SER A 17 -8.52 2.04 -21.85
C SER A 17 -9.96 1.53 -21.76
N LEU A 18 -10.71 1.52 -22.87
CA LEU A 18 -12.07 0.97 -22.88
C LEU A 18 -12.07 -0.52 -22.49
N ALA A 19 -11.15 -1.32 -23.06
CA ALA A 19 -11.03 -2.73 -22.71
C ALA A 19 -10.73 -2.95 -21.23
N LEU A 20 -9.76 -2.21 -20.68
CA LEU A 20 -9.38 -2.31 -19.27
C LEU A 20 -10.50 -1.86 -18.33
N PHE A 21 -11.24 -0.80 -18.69
CA PHE A 21 -12.42 -0.38 -17.95
C PHE A 21 -13.50 -1.48 -17.95
N THR A 22 -13.79 -2.10 -19.09
CA THR A 22 -14.75 -3.22 -19.16
C THR A 22 -14.31 -4.39 -18.28
N ILE A 23 -13.02 -4.78 -18.32
CA ILE A 23 -12.47 -5.85 -17.47
C ILE A 23 -12.62 -5.47 -15.97
N CYS A 24 -12.32 -4.22 -15.61
CA CYS A 24 -12.44 -3.70 -14.25
C CYS A 24 -13.90 -3.76 -13.75
N VAL A 25 -14.86 -3.35 -14.57
CA VAL A 25 -16.29 -3.40 -14.22
C VAL A 25 -16.76 -4.84 -14.04
N VAL A 26 -16.44 -5.74 -14.98
CA VAL A 26 -16.85 -7.14 -14.91
C VAL A 26 -16.25 -7.82 -13.68
N SER A 27 -14.94 -7.67 -13.44
CA SER A 27 -14.30 -8.21 -12.23
C SER A 27 -14.84 -7.59 -10.94
N GLY A 28 -15.22 -6.31 -10.96
CA GLY A 28 -15.86 -5.62 -9.83
C GLY A 28 -17.23 -6.20 -9.48
N ILE A 29 -18.03 -6.58 -10.47
CA ILE A 29 -19.33 -7.25 -10.25
C ILE A 29 -19.13 -8.59 -9.51
N PHE A 30 -18.14 -9.39 -9.92
CA PHE A 30 -17.82 -10.65 -9.23
C PHE A 30 -17.32 -10.45 -7.80
N LEU A 31 -16.65 -9.34 -7.51
CA LEU A 31 -16.19 -9.00 -6.16
C LEU A 31 -17.26 -8.42 -5.26
N ALA A 32 -18.24 -7.72 -5.82
CA ALA A 32 -19.34 -7.13 -5.08
C ALA A 32 -20.21 -8.19 -4.37
N ILE A 33 -20.20 -9.43 -4.85
CA ILE A 33 -20.96 -10.55 -4.29
C ILE A 33 -20.37 -11.06 -2.95
N PRO A 34 -19.09 -11.47 -2.87
CA PRO A 34 -18.48 -11.93 -1.61
C PRO A 34 -18.03 -10.81 -0.66
N TYR A 35 -17.93 -9.57 -1.14
CA TYR A 35 -17.49 -8.45 -0.31
C TYR A 35 -18.55 -8.03 0.71
N ASN A 36 -18.15 -7.87 1.98
CA ASN A 36 -19.03 -7.37 3.04
C ASN A 36 -18.59 -5.96 3.47
N VAL A 37 -19.42 -4.97 3.19
CA VAL A 37 -19.16 -3.55 3.49
C VAL A 37 -19.19 -3.21 4.99
N GLU A 38 -19.86 -4.00 5.82
CA GLU A 38 -19.87 -3.84 7.28
C GLU A 38 -18.58 -4.37 7.91
N LYS A 39 -18.01 -5.43 7.33
CA LYS A 39 -16.76 -6.06 7.75
C LYS A 39 -15.76 -6.15 6.57
N PRO A 40 -15.33 -4.99 6.04
CA PRO A 40 -14.57 -4.89 4.79
C PRO A 40 -13.26 -5.67 4.82
N TYR A 41 -12.41 -5.37 5.81
CA TYR A 41 -11.07 -5.95 5.94
C TYR A 41 -11.13 -7.46 6.22
N GLU A 42 -12.04 -7.89 7.09
CA GLU A 42 -12.31 -9.31 7.35
C GLU A 42 -12.74 -10.03 6.06
N SER A 43 -13.73 -9.49 5.33
CA SER A 43 -14.25 -10.13 4.11
C SER A 43 -13.18 -10.31 3.04
N ILE A 44 -12.30 -9.32 2.86
CA ILE A 44 -11.18 -9.42 1.91
C ILE A 44 -10.16 -10.45 2.39
N SER A 45 -9.83 -10.50 3.69
CA SER A 45 -8.89 -11.50 4.21
C SER A 45 -9.42 -12.93 4.05
N ILE A 46 -10.71 -13.17 4.31
CA ILE A 46 -11.35 -14.47 4.07
C ILE A 46 -11.31 -14.82 2.59
N LEU A 47 -11.67 -13.87 1.72
CA LEU A 47 -11.64 -14.04 0.27
C LEU A 47 -10.25 -14.47 -0.22
N MET A 48 -9.19 -13.83 0.28
CA MET A 48 -7.82 -14.13 -0.11
C MET A 48 -7.34 -15.50 0.35
N ILE A 49 -7.74 -15.95 1.56
CA ILE A 49 -7.30 -17.22 2.14
C ILE A 49 -8.13 -18.41 1.62
N ALA A 50 -9.46 -18.25 1.51
CA ALA A 50 -10.39 -19.36 1.25
C ALA A 50 -10.79 -19.52 -0.23
N ASN A 51 -10.74 -18.45 -1.04
CA ASN A 51 -11.34 -18.44 -2.37
C ASN A 51 -10.36 -17.92 -3.44
N PRO A 52 -9.55 -18.82 -4.05
CA PRO A 52 -8.60 -18.44 -5.09
C PRO A 52 -9.25 -17.75 -6.29
N ALA A 53 -10.45 -18.17 -6.69
CA ALA A 53 -11.16 -17.55 -7.82
C ALA A 53 -11.54 -16.10 -7.52
N ALA A 54 -12.08 -15.83 -6.33
CA ALA A 54 -12.39 -14.47 -5.91
C ALA A 54 -11.11 -13.63 -5.72
N SER A 55 -10.01 -14.23 -5.24
CA SER A 55 -8.69 -13.58 -5.18
C SER A 55 -8.15 -13.21 -6.57
N LEU A 56 -8.34 -14.08 -7.58
CA LEU A 56 -8.04 -13.76 -8.97
C LEU A 56 -8.86 -12.56 -9.47
N PHE A 57 -10.17 -12.54 -9.22
CA PHE A 57 -11.01 -11.39 -9.60
C PHE A 57 -10.58 -10.11 -8.89
N ARG A 58 -10.14 -10.19 -7.63
CA ARG A 58 -9.58 -9.05 -6.86
C ARG A 58 -8.33 -8.50 -7.53
N ASN A 59 -7.41 -9.39 -7.89
CA ASN A 59 -6.18 -9.02 -8.58
C ASN A 59 -6.50 -8.44 -9.97
N LEU A 60 -7.42 -9.06 -10.73
CA LEU A 60 -7.87 -8.56 -12.03
C LEU A 60 -8.48 -7.18 -11.94
N HIS A 61 -9.36 -6.94 -10.96
CA HIS A 61 -9.97 -5.64 -10.73
C HIS A 61 -8.91 -4.58 -10.42
N TYR A 62 -7.98 -4.88 -9.51
CA TYR A 62 -6.90 -3.97 -9.17
C TYR A 62 -6.01 -3.65 -10.38
N TRP A 63 -5.47 -4.67 -11.08
CA TRP A 63 -4.52 -4.45 -12.17
C TRP A 63 -5.18 -3.82 -13.40
N SER A 64 -6.41 -4.20 -13.73
CA SER A 64 -7.14 -3.54 -14.80
C SER A 64 -7.43 -2.08 -14.48
N ALA A 65 -7.74 -1.74 -13.23
CA ALA A 65 -7.89 -0.35 -12.79
C ALA A 65 -6.56 0.45 -12.86
N GLN A 66 -5.43 -0.14 -12.42
CA GLN A 66 -4.12 0.52 -12.51
C GLN A 66 -3.73 0.79 -13.97
N LEU A 67 -3.85 -0.23 -14.83
CA LEU A 67 -3.56 -0.11 -16.25
C LEU A 67 -4.52 0.87 -16.93
N PHE A 68 -5.82 0.84 -16.59
CA PHE A 68 -6.80 1.80 -17.10
C PHE A 68 -6.38 3.24 -16.81
N LEU A 69 -5.95 3.53 -15.57
CA LEU A 69 -5.45 4.84 -15.20
C LEU A 69 -4.20 5.25 -16.01
N ILE A 70 -3.24 4.34 -16.16
CA ILE A 70 -2.03 4.61 -16.95
C ILE A 70 -2.39 4.90 -18.42
N PHE A 71 -3.21 4.06 -19.04
CA PHE A 71 -3.58 4.23 -20.44
C PHE A 71 -4.45 5.46 -20.67
N ILE A 72 -5.30 5.88 -19.71
CA ILE A 72 -6.05 7.14 -19.85
C ILE A 72 -5.12 8.35 -19.78
N MET A 73 -4.08 8.33 -18.93
CA MET A 73 -3.06 9.38 -18.86
C MET A 73 -2.28 9.46 -20.18
N VAL A 74 -1.85 8.31 -20.71
CA VAL A 74 -1.17 8.23 -22.01
C VAL A 74 -2.09 8.68 -23.15
N HIS A 75 -3.37 8.33 -23.11
CA HIS A 75 -4.36 8.76 -24.10
C HIS A 75 -4.55 10.29 -24.10
N ILE A 76 -4.65 10.91 -22.91
CA ILE A 76 -4.73 12.37 -22.77
C ILE A 76 -3.45 13.02 -23.31
N TYR A 77 -2.27 12.47 -22.97
CA TYR A 77 -0.99 12.98 -23.45
C TYR A 77 -0.85 12.88 -24.98
N ASP A 78 -1.21 11.74 -25.60
CA ASP A 78 -1.19 11.55 -27.05
C ASP A 78 -2.09 12.59 -27.74
N HIS A 79 -3.28 12.83 -27.19
CA HIS A 79 -4.21 13.82 -27.73
C HIS A 79 -3.69 15.26 -27.59
N PHE A 80 -3.06 15.60 -26.47
CA PHE A 80 -2.49 16.93 -26.25
C PHE A 80 -1.19 17.17 -27.01
N SER A 81 -0.43 16.13 -27.34
CA SER A 81 0.83 16.24 -28.08
C SER A 81 0.63 16.49 -29.58
N LYS A 82 -0.56 16.16 -30.11
CA LYS A 82 -0.91 16.41 -31.51
C LYS A 82 -1.01 17.91 -31.80
N LYS A 83 -0.49 18.31 -32.97
CA LYS A 83 -0.50 19.69 -33.48
C LYS A 83 -1.88 20.12 -33.99
N GLU A 84 -2.71 19.15 -34.39
CA GLU A 84 -4.08 19.39 -34.82
C GLU A 84 -4.94 19.89 -33.65
N GLY A 85 -5.84 20.83 -33.93
CA GLY A 85 -6.74 21.37 -32.92
C GLY A 85 -7.73 20.31 -32.43
N ILE A 86 -8.04 20.34 -31.14
CA ILE A 86 -9.06 19.47 -30.52
C ILE A 86 -10.44 19.92 -31.01
N ARG A 87 -11.04 19.14 -31.92
CA ARG A 87 -12.36 19.44 -32.49
C ARG A 87 -13.45 18.67 -31.74
N LEU A 88 -13.76 19.08 -30.52
CA LEU A 88 -14.85 18.52 -29.71
C LEU A 88 -15.90 19.59 -29.38
N LYS A 89 -17.17 19.18 -29.29
CA LYS A 89 -18.25 20.06 -28.82
C LYS A 89 -17.94 20.51 -27.38
N LYS A 90 -18.14 21.80 -27.07
CA LYS A 90 -17.80 22.39 -25.75
C LYS A 90 -18.39 21.62 -24.57
N GLY A 91 -19.64 21.17 -24.68
CA GLY A 91 -20.32 20.40 -23.63
C GLY A 91 -19.71 19.02 -23.38
N LEU A 92 -19.33 18.30 -24.45
CA LEU A 92 -18.63 17.02 -24.31
C LEU A 92 -17.25 17.21 -23.68
N TRP A 93 -16.53 18.27 -24.06
CA TRP A 93 -15.23 18.59 -23.48
C TRP A 93 -15.31 18.91 -21.98
N ALA A 94 -16.31 19.69 -21.57
CA ALA A 94 -16.55 20.00 -20.15
C ALA A 94 -16.75 18.72 -19.33
N ARG A 95 -17.57 17.79 -19.83
CA ARG A 95 -17.79 16.49 -19.18
C ARG A 95 -16.53 15.63 -19.16
N LEU A 96 -15.76 15.58 -20.24
CA LEU A 96 -14.49 14.84 -20.26
C LEU A 96 -13.49 15.40 -19.25
N SER A 97 -13.42 16.73 -19.11
CA SER A 97 -12.56 17.39 -18.12
C SER A 97 -12.97 17.02 -16.70
N LEU A 98 -14.28 17.05 -16.39
CA LEU A 98 -14.82 16.57 -15.11
C LEU A 98 -14.62 15.06 -14.92
N GLY A 99 -14.69 14.28 -15.99
CA GLY A 99 -14.49 12.84 -15.99
C GLY A 99 -13.10 12.45 -15.47
N VAL A 100 -12.07 13.26 -15.70
CA VAL A 100 -10.73 13.04 -15.12
C VAL A 100 -10.83 13.03 -13.58
N LEU A 101 -11.48 14.02 -12.98
CA LEU A 101 -11.69 14.07 -11.53
C LEU A 101 -12.48 12.85 -11.03
N ILE A 102 -13.55 12.48 -11.73
CA ILE A 102 -14.38 11.33 -11.33
C ILE A 102 -13.63 10.00 -11.43
N ILE A 103 -12.72 9.83 -12.39
CA ILE A 103 -11.84 8.66 -12.46
C ILE A 103 -10.96 8.59 -11.20
N PHE A 104 -10.33 9.70 -10.79
CA PHE A 104 -9.54 9.73 -9.56
C PHE A 104 -10.39 9.46 -8.31
N LEU A 105 -11.63 9.96 -8.26
CA LEU A 105 -12.55 9.67 -7.16
C LEU A 105 -12.96 8.19 -7.14
N ALA A 106 -13.25 7.57 -8.28
CA ALA A 106 -13.54 6.14 -8.36
C ALA A 106 -12.36 5.28 -7.90
N MET A 107 -11.14 5.65 -8.31
CA MET A 107 -9.90 4.99 -7.88
C MET A 107 -9.66 5.18 -6.37
N LEU A 108 -9.95 6.35 -5.81
CA LEU A 108 -9.82 6.63 -4.38
C LEU A 108 -10.85 5.84 -3.58
N THR A 109 -12.13 5.89 -3.95
CA THR A 109 -13.17 5.18 -3.20
C THR A 109 -12.97 3.67 -3.24
N GLY A 110 -12.55 3.09 -4.37
CA GLY A 110 -12.18 1.67 -4.45
C GLY A 110 -11.02 1.31 -3.51
N PHE A 111 -10.01 2.19 -3.42
CA PHE A 111 -8.92 2.03 -2.45
C PHE A 111 -9.41 2.08 -1.01
N LEU A 112 -10.36 2.97 -0.66
CA LEU A 112 -10.91 3.08 0.69
C LEU A 112 -11.68 1.82 1.14
N LEU A 113 -12.24 1.06 0.22
CA LEU A 113 -13.00 -0.16 0.52
C LEU A 113 -12.16 -1.32 1.08
N LYS A 114 -10.82 -1.27 1.00
CA LYS A 114 -9.98 -2.26 1.68
C LYS A 114 -10.10 -2.19 3.21
N ALA A 115 -10.33 -0.99 3.73
CA ALA A 115 -10.37 -0.68 5.16
C ALA A 115 -9.15 -1.13 5.97
N ASP A 116 -8.00 -1.27 5.30
CA ASP A 116 -6.70 -1.49 5.92
C ASP A 116 -6.09 -0.15 6.39
N ALA A 117 -4.91 -0.19 7.01
CA ALA A 117 -4.26 1.00 7.58
C ALA A 117 -4.06 2.11 6.54
N ASP A 118 -3.68 1.75 5.31
CA ASP A 118 -3.55 2.70 4.19
C ASP A 118 -4.88 3.37 3.85
N SER A 119 -5.93 2.57 3.69
CA SER A 119 -7.27 3.07 3.37
C SER A 119 -7.82 3.97 4.48
N LEU A 120 -7.62 3.60 5.75
CA LEU A 120 -8.11 4.38 6.88
C LEU A 120 -7.37 5.72 7.03
N GLN A 121 -6.06 5.75 6.76
CA GLN A 121 -5.32 7.01 6.75
C GLN A 121 -5.76 7.89 5.58
N ALA A 122 -5.89 7.32 4.37
CA ALA A 122 -6.39 8.04 3.20
C ALA A 122 -7.80 8.61 3.44
N ARG A 123 -8.69 7.86 4.10
CA ARG A 123 -10.03 8.34 4.49
C ARG A 123 -9.96 9.56 5.41
N ARG A 124 -9.13 9.50 6.47
CA ARG A 124 -8.96 10.63 7.41
C ARG A 124 -8.42 11.89 6.71
N ILE A 125 -7.45 11.72 5.81
CA ILE A 125 -6.92 12.82 5.01
C ILE A 125 -8.02 13.42 4.14
N LEU A 126 -8.77 12.59 3.40
CA LEU A 126 -9.86 13.06 2.55
C LEU A 126 -10.96 13.77 3.35
N GLU A 127 -11.35 13.24 4.50
CA GLU A 127 -12.32 13.85 5.41
C GLU A 127 -11.85 15.22 5.90
N SER A 128 -10.58 15.34 6.31
CA SER A 128 -9.99 16.61 6.73
C SER A 128 -9.94 17.63 5.60
N LEU A 129 -9.59 17.22 4.37
CA LEU A 129 -9.53 18.10 3.21
C LEU A 129 -10.91 18.62 2.82
N VAL A 130 -11.90 17.72 2.74
CA VAL A 130 -13.26 18.09 2.31
C VAL A 130 -13.95 18.95 3.37
N SER A 131 -13.86 18.58 4.65
CA SER A 131 -14.45 19.35 5.74
C SER A 131 -13.75 20.70 5.95
N GLY A 132 -12.50 20.85 5.51
CA GLY A 132 -11.77 22.11 5.50
C GLY A 132 -12.29 23.15 4.48
N ILE A 133 -13.19 22.77 3.55
CA ILE A 133 -13.78 23.69 2.58
C ILE A 133 -14.79 24.62 3.29
N PRO A 134 -14.62 25.96 3.21
CA PRO A 134 -15.56 26.90 3.81
C PRO A 134 -16.99 26.73 3.28
N PHE A 135 -17.99 26.91 4.15
CA PHE A 135 -19.44 26.88 3.87
C PHE A 135 -20.03 25.53 3.42
N ALA A 136 -19.35 24.78 2.56
CA ALA A 136 -19.87 23.54 1.95
C ALA A 136 -19.18 22.26 2.43
N GLY A 137 -18.05 22.36 3.14
CA GLY A 137 -17.19 21.22 3.45
C GLY A 137 -17.89 20.10 4.22
N ASN A 138 -18.64 20.42 5.27
CA ASN A 138 -19.36 19.41 6.05
C ASN A 138 -20.44 18.69 5.23
N LEU A 139 -21.19 19.42 4.40
CA LEU A 139 -22.21 18.85 3.52
C LEU A 139 -21.56 17.93 2.48
N LEU A 140 -20.48 18.39 1.84
CA LEU A 140 -19.72 17.59 0.87
C LEU A 140 -19.10 16.35 1.51
N GLY A 141 -18.55 16.48 2.71
CA GLY A 141 -17.97 15.39 3.47
C GLY A 141 -19.00 14.31 3.78
N TYR A 142 -20.18 14.72 4.27
CA TYR A 142 -21.29 13.80 4.52
C TYR A 142 -21.82 13.16 3.22
N SER A 143 -21.95 13.93 2.14
CA SER A 143 -22.40 13.42 0.84
C SER A 143 -21.40 12.50 0.15
N LEU A 144 -20.09 12.61 0.42
CA LEU A 144 -19.06 11.79 -0.22
C LEU A 144 -18.63 10.58 0.63
N LEU A 145 -18.53 10.76 1.95
CA LEU A 145 -17.99 9.76 2.89
C LEU A 145 -19.05 9.14 3.79
N GLY A 146 -20.21 9.78 3.92
CA GLY A 146 -21.30 9.34 4.76
C GLY A 146 -21.01 9.49 6.24
N LYS A 147 -21.74 8.72 7.06
CA LYS A 147 -21.54 8.68 8.51
C LYS A 147 -20.12 8.20 8.85
N ALA A 148 -19.49 8.83 9.83
CA ALA A 148 -18.20 8.40 10.38
C ALA A 148 -18.23 6.90 10.74
N GLY A 149 -17.18 6.17 10.33
CA GLY A 149 -17.05 4.73 10.53
C GLY A 149 -17.81 3.84 9.53
N SER A 150 -18.73 4.37 8.72
CA SER A 150 -19.43 3.59 7.70
C SER A 150 -18.78 3.73 6.32
N LEU A 151 -18.59 2.61 5.62
CA LEU A 151 -18.17 2.59 4.21
C LEU A 151 -19.34 2.44 3.24
N GLN A 152 -20.58 2.38 3.72
CA GLN A 152 -21.75 2.13 2.87
C GLN A 152 -21.87 3.15 1.73
N LEU A 153 -21.73 4.44 2.03
CA LEU A 153 -21.85 5.48 1.02
C LEU A 153 -20.67 5.46 0.03
N VAL A 154 -19.45 5.25 0.54
CA VAL A 154 -18.24 5.09 -0.28
C VAL A 154 -18.38 3.89 -1.22
N TYR A 155 -18.94 2.78 -0.73
CA TYR A 155 -19.24 1.58 -1.50
C TYR A 155 -20.22 1.89 -2.63
N VAL A 156 -21.36 2.53 -2.33
CA VAL A 156 -22.35 2.93 -3.33
C VAL A 156 -21.76 3.88 -4.38
N HIS A 157 -20.95 4.85 -3.96
CA HIS A 157 -20.29 5.75 -4.90
C HIS A 157 -19.32 5.03 -5.82
N HIS A 158 -18.56 4.07 -5.29
CA HIS A 158 -17.63 3.28 -6.08
C HIS A 158 -18.36 2.37 -7.08
N ILE A 159 -19.26 1.50 -6.61
CA ILE A 159 -19.90 0.48 -7.47
C ILE A 159 -20.91 1.09 -8.45
N ALA A 160 -21.54 2.22 -8.10
CA ALA A 160 -22.61 2.81 -8.88
C ALA A 160 -22.28 4.24 -9.32
N THR A 161 -22.28 5.24 -8.42
CA THR A 161 -22.26 6.66 -8.82
C THR A 161 -21.13 7.02 -9.77
N PHE A 162 -19.88 6.75 -9.39
CA PHE A 162 -18.72 7.11 -10.21
C PHE A 162 -18.54 6.16 -11.39
N THR A 163 -18.77 4.86 -11.19
CA THR A 163 -18.64 3.86 -12.27
C THR A 163 -19.64 4.10 -13.40
N ILE A 164 -20.91 4.37 -13.08
CA ILE A 164 -21.94 4.69 -14.07
C ILE A 164 -21.62 6.01 -14.77
N PHE A 165 -21.18 7.03 -14.03
CA PHE A 165 -20.80 8.31 -14.62
C PHE A 165 -19.65 8.17 -15.62
N ILE A 166 -18.61 7.40 -15.27
CA ILE A 166 -17.49 7.10 -16.17
C ILE A 166 -17.98 6.33 -17.40
N ALA A 167 -18.83 5.33 -17.23
CA ALA A 167 -19.40 4.56 -18.34
C ALA A 167 -20.19 5.45 -19.31
N ILE A 168 -21.03 6.36 -18.80
CA ILE A 168 -21.80 7.32 -19.61
C ILE A 168 -20.85 8.23 -20.41
N ILE A 169 -19.83 8.81 -19.77
CA ILE A 169 -18.86 9.68 -20.46
C ILE A 169 -18.10 8.92 -21.54
N ILE A 170 -17.63 7.71 -21.23
CA ILE A 170 -16.93 6.86 -22.20
C ILE A 170 -17.84 6.58 -23.40
N PHE A 171 -19.11 6.25 -23.17
CA PHE A 171 -20.08 6.03 -24.23
C PHE A 171 -20.33 7.29 -25.06
N GLU A 172 -20.52 8.45 -24.43
CA GLU A 172 -20.70 9.72 -25.16
C GLU A 172 -19.48 10.09 -26.01
N HIS A 173 -18.28 9.83 -25.49
CA HIS A 173 -17.01 10.14 -26.13
C HIS A 173 -16.72 9.23 -27.33
N THR A 174 -16.92 7.92 -27.15
CA THR A 174 -16.52 6.91 -28.15
C THR A 174 -17.67 6.45 -29.04
N ARG A 175 -18.92 6.64 -28.61
CA ARG A 175 -20.15 6.05 -29.18
C ARG A 175 -20.09 4.53 -29.31
N LYS A 176 -19.29 3.90 -28.45
CA LYS A 176 -19.10 2.45 -28.38
C LYS A 176 -19.16 2.02 -26.92
N ILE A 177 -19.74 0.85 -26.70
CA ILE A 177 -19.80 0.21 -25.38
C ILE A 177 -18.74 -0.87 -25.28
N TRP A 178 -18.56 -1.64 -26.36
CA TRP A 178 -17.63 -2.75 -26.40
C TRP A 178 -16.29 -2.34 -27.03
N PRO A 179 -15.16 -2.72 -26.40
CA PRO A 179 -13.86 -2.64 -27.03
C PRO A 179 -13.79 -3.55 -28.25
N LYS A 180 -12.87 -3.26 -29.16
CA LYS A 180 -12.51 -4.20 -30.21
C LYS A 180 -11.96 -5.50 -29.61
N TRP A 181 -12.26 -6.63 -30.27
CA TRP A 181 -11.96 -7.96 -29.76
C TRP A 181 -10.46 -8.21 -29.52
N GLY A 182 -9.59 -7.79 -30.45
CA GLY A 182 -8.14 -7.99 -30.31
C GLY A 182 -7.57 -7.27 -29.08
N GLU A 183 -7.99 -6.03 -28.87
CA GLU A 183 -7.61 -5.18 -27.74
C GLU A 183 -8.14 -5.77 -26.43
N PHE A 184 -9.40 -6.22 -26.40
CA PHE A 184 -9.98 -6.88 -25.23
C PHE A 184 -9.21 -8.15 -24.83
N VAL A 185 -8.90 -9.02 -25.79
CA VAL A 185 -8.12 -10.25 -25.54
C VAL A 185 -6.73 -9.89 -25.05
N SER A 186 -6.04 -8.96 -25.70
CA SER A 186 -4.69 -8.53 -25.29
C SER A 186 -4.65 -7.92 -23.88
N ALA A 187 -5.62 -7.05 -23.55
CA ALA A 187 -5.74 -6.42 -22.24
C ALA A 187 -6.07 -7.46 -21.17
N THR A 188 -6.94 -8.41 -21.47
CA THR A 188 -7.27 -9.53 -20.58
C THR A 188 -6.06 -10.40 -20.31
N LEU A 189 -5.30 -10.77 -21.34
CA LEU A 189 -4.10 -11.60 -21.19
C LEU A 189 -3.04 -10.90 -20.30
N VAL A 190 -2.78 -9.61 -20.54
CA VAL A 190 -1.82 -8.84 -19.74
C VAL A 190 -2.31 -8.68 -18.29
N ALA A 191 -3.58 -8.30 -18.09
CA ALA A 191 -4.14 -8.15 -16.76
C ALA A 191 -4.18 -9.49 -16.00
N ALA A 192 -4.52 -10.59 -16.67
CA ALA A 192 -4.51 -11.93 -16.09
C ALA A 192 -3.10 -12.37 -15.71
N LEU A 193 -2.10 -12.14 -16.57
CA LEU A 193 -0.71 -12.46 -16.25
C LEU A 193 -0.25 -11.70 -14.99
N LEU A 194 -0.48 -10.38 -14.92
CA LEU A 194 -0.16 -9.62 -13.70
C LEU A 194 -0.92 -10.16 -12.48
N SER A 195 -2.19 -10.51 -12.65
CA SER A 195 -3.06 -10.97 -11.56
C SER A 195 -2.71 -12.35 -11.02
N LEU A 196 -2.04 -13.18 -11.83
CA LEU A 196 -1.59 -14.51 -11.43
C LEU A 196 -0.26 -14.48 -10.67
N PHE A 197 0.61 -13.51 -10.95
CA PHE A 197 1.97 -13.44 -10.37
C PHE A 197 2.16 -12.36 -9.32
N ILE A 198 1.32 -11.32 -9.33
CA ILE A 198 1.44 -10.18 -8.42
C ILE A 198 0.08 -9.95 -7.75
N THR A 199 0.00 -10.31 -6.48
CA THR A 199 -1.22 -10.14 -5.68
C THR A 199 -1.47 -8.66 -5.43
N ALA A 200 -2.73 -8.23 -5.54
CA ALA A 200 -3.11 -6.87 -5.24
C ALA A 200 -2.83 -6.57 -3.75
N PRO A 201 -2.22 -5.42 -3.43
CA PRO A 201 -1.73 -5.14 -2.09
C PRO A 201 -2.86 -5.08 -1.07
N LEU A 202 -2.59 -5.55 0.15
CA LEU A 202 -3.43 -5.41 1.33
C LEU A 202 -2.51 -5.18 2.52
N HIS A 203 -2.67 -4.03 3.19
CA HIS A 203 -1.82 -3.69 4.33
C HIS A 203 -2.21 -4.54 5.54
N ASP A 204 -1.21 -5.00 6.29
CA ASP A 204 -1.35 -5.90 7.44
C ASP A 204 -1.74 -5.24 8.78
N ASN A 205 -2.06 -3.94 8.79
CA ASN A 205 -2.31 -3.10 9.96
C ASN A 205 -1.22 -3.07 11.06
N LEU A 206 0.00 -3.57 10.82
CA LEU A 206 1.09 -3.57 11.79
C LEU A 206 2.31 -2.79 11.32
N ASN A 207 2.61 -2.83 10.01
CA ASN A 207 3.67 -2.01 9.44
C ASN A 207 3.38 -0.52 9.71
N PRO A 208 4.33 0.24 10.28
CA PRO A 208 4.12 1.66 10.56
C PRO A 208 4.10 2.54 9.29
N THR A 209 4.60 2.04 8.16
CA THR A 209 4.63 2.78 6.90
C THR A 209 3.29 2.67 6.20
N VAL A 210 2.58 3.80 6.18
CA VAL A 210 1.28 3.93 5.53
C VAL A 210 1.40 4.84 4.31
N LYS A 211 1.05 4.32 3.13
CA LYS A 211 1.16 5.04 1.84
C LYS A 211 -0.16 5.05 1.10
N GLY A 212 -0.53 6.21 0.55
CA GLY A 212 -1.60 6.29 -0.43
C GLY A 212 -1.26 5.48 -1.71
N PRO A 213 -2.25 5.28 -2.59
CA PRO A 213 -1.98 4.63 -3.88
C PRO A 213 -1.02 5.50 -4.71
N TRP A 214 -0.26 4.87 -5.62
CA TRP A 214 0.85 5.55 -6.32
C TRP A 214 0.46 6.87 -6.99
N TYR A 215 -0.76 6.95 -7.53
CA TYR A 215 -1.29 8.15 -8.18
C TYR A 215 -1.64 9.30 -7.23
N PHE A 216 -1.59 9.09 -5.91
CA PHE A 216 -1.75 10.11 -4.87
C PHE A 216 -0.50 10.31 -4.00
N ILE A 217 0.57 9.55 -4.19
CA ILE A 217 1.78 9.69 -3.34
C ILE A 217 2.45 11.05 -3.55
N GLY A 218 2.53 11.56 -4.79
CA GLY A 218 3.02 12.93 -5.02
C GLY A 218 2.17 13.98 -4.31
N PHE A 219 0.86 13.76 -4.20
CA PHE A 219 -0.02 14.63 -3.43
C PHE A 219 0.21 14.50 -1.93
N GLN A 220 0.44 13.28 -1.42
CA GLN A 220 0.82 13.03 -0.03
C GLN A 220 2.14 13.72 0.34
N GLU A 221 3.11 13.77 -0.58
CA GLU A 221 4.37 14.52 -0.41
C GLU A 221 4.10 16.03 -0.31
N VAL A 222 3.21 16.59 -1.15
CA VAL A 222 2.81 18.00 -1.03
C VAL A 222 2.15 18.29 0.32
N LEU A 223 1.25 17.41 0.78
CA LEU A 223 0.56 17.57 2.06
C LEU A 223 1.53 17.62 3.24
N HIS A 224 2.63 16.87 3.18
CA HIS A 224 3.66 16.87 4.22
C HIS A 224 4.32 18.24 4.42
N TRP A 225 4.35 19.09 3.39
CA TRP A 225 4.93 20.43 3.46
C TRP A 225 3.93 21.54 3.80
N LEU A 226 2.64 21.25 3.76
CA LEU A 226 1.58 22.24 3.99
C LEU A 226 1.17 22.25 5.46
N THR A 227 1.27 23.42 6.10
CA THR A 227 0.70 23.64 7.44
C THR A 227 -0.83 23.62 7.42
N ARG A 228 -1.43 24.02 6.29
CA ARG A 228 -2.88 24.01 6.03
C ARG A 228 -3.20 23.08 4.85
N PRO A 229 -3.50 21.79 5.13
CA PRO A 229 -3.75 20.78 4.10
C PRO A 229 -4.82 21.16 3.09
N GLU A 230 -5.86 21.89 3.49
CA GLU A 230 -7.00 22.28 2.66
C GLU A 230 -6.61 23.07 1.41
N TYR A 231 -5.50 23.83 1.45
CA TYR A 231 -5.01 24.56 0.28
C TYR A 231 -4.50 23.65 -0.84
N SER A 232 -4.20 22.39 -0.55
CA SER A 232 -3.88 21.39 -1.57
C SER A 232 -5.01 21.17 -2.58
N LEU A 233 -6.27 21.45 -2.20
CA LEU A 233 -7.42 21.39 -3.11
C LEU A 233 -7.33 22.42 -4.24
N LEU A 234 -6.65 23.55 -4.01
CA LEU A 234 -6.40 24.55 -5.06
C LEU A 234 -5.49 24.00 -6.16
N ILE A 235 -4.60 23.05 -5.84
CA ILE A 235 -3.73 22.39 -6.82
C ILE A 235 -4.57 21.47 -7.72
N ILE A 236 -5.51 20.72 -7.14
CA ILE A 236 -6.46 19.89 -7.89
C ILE A 236 -7.35 20.77 -8.78
N LEU A 237 -7.88 21.87 -8.22
CA LEU A 237 -8.69 22.83 -8.98
C LEU A 237 -7.90 23.44 -10.14
N LEU A 238 -6.65 23.87 -9.90
CA LEU A 238 -5.76 24.40 -10.92
C LEU A 238 -5.54 23.38 -12.04
N LEU A 239 -5.27 22.11 -11.71
CA LEU A 239 -5.11 21.04 -12.69
C LEU A 239 -6.38 20.87 -13.54
N MET A 240 -7.56 20.85 -12.91
CA MET A 240 -8.84 20.72 -13.62
C MET A 240 -9.12 21.91 -14.54
N VAL A 241 -8.86 23.13 -14.09
CA VAL A 241 -9.02 24.35 -14.89
C VAL A 241 -8.06 24.34 -16.07
N LEU A 242 -6.79 23.98 -15.86
CA LEU A 242 -5.81 23.89 -16.95
C LEU A 242 -6.22 22.85 -17.99
N ILE A 243 -6.67 21.67 -17.58
CA ILE A 243 -7.20 20.65 -18.51
C ILE A 243 -8.39 21.23 -19.29
N PHE A 244 -9.36 21.84 -18.60
CA PHE A 244 -10.54 22.41 -19.24
C PHE A 244 -10.20 23.48 -20.27
N LEU A 245 -9.19 24.33 -20.02
CA LEU A 245 -8.80 25.44 -20.89
C LEU A 245 -8.03 25.01 -22.16
N VAL A 246 -7.52 23.77 -22.25
CA VAL A 246 -6.66 23.33 -23.38
C VAL A 246 -7.24 23.61 -24.78
N PRO A 247 -8.50 23.28 -25.10
CA PRO A 247 -9.05 23.53 -26.44
C PRO A 247 -9.55 24.98 -26.62
N PHE A 248 -9.50 25.80 -25.58
CA PHE A 248 -10.04 27.16 -25.61
C PHE A 248 -8.91 28.19 -25.72
N GLY A 249 -9.05 29.11 -26.68
CA GLY A 249 -8.16 30.26 -26.83
C GLY A 249 -7.21 30.18 -28.03
N ASN A 250 -6.35 31.19 -28.12
CA ASN A 250 -5.44 31.36 -29.25
C ASN A 250 -4.28 30.35 -29.20
N LYS A 251 -3.59 30.12 -30.32
CA LYS A 251 -2.45 29.17 -30.44
C LYS A 251 -1.42 29.34 -29.32
N ARG A 252 -1.14 30.57 -28.90
CA ARG A 252 -0.23 30.90 -27.79
C ARG A 252 -0.74 30.36 -26.44
N ASN A 253 -2.02 30.56 -26.12
CA ASN A 253 -2.61 30.11 -24.86
C ASN A 253 -2.66 28.59 -24.81
N VAL A 254 -3.06 27.93 -25.91
CA VAL A 254 -3.05 26.46 -26.01
C VAL A 254 -1.64 25.91 -25.77
N PHE A 255 -0.61 26.52 -26.38
CA PHE A 255 0.78 26.13 -26.16
C PHE A 255 1.20 26.29 -24.70
N LEU A 256 0.91 27.44 -24.08
CA LEU A 256 1.23 27.71 -22.68
C LEU A 256 0.52 26.73 -21.75
N THR A 257 -0.79 26.52 -21.90
CA THR A 257 -1.56 25.58 -21.07
C THR A 257 -1.03 24.16 -21.19
N LYS A 258 -0.77 23.66 -22.42
CA LYS A 258 -0.17 22.33 -22.63
C LYS A 258 1.21 22.20 -21.99
N ARG A 259 2.05 23.23 -22.11
CA ARG A 259 3.41 23.26 -21.53
C ARG A 259 3.36 23.29 -20.01
N SER A 260 2.48 24.11 -19.42
CA SER A 260 2.27 24.18 -17.98
C SER A 260 1.76 22.85 -17.42
N LEU A 261 0.77 22.22 -18.07
CA LEU A 261 0.30 20.88 -17.71
C LEU A 261 1.43 19.86 -17.72
N LEU A 262 2.24 19.84 -18.79
CA LEU A 262 3.38 18.91 -18.89
C LEU A 262 4.39 19.11 -17.76
N ILE A 263 4.76 20.36 -17.45
CA ILE A 263 5.70 20.68 -16.37
C ILE A 263 5.13 20.23 -15.02
N LEU A 264 3.87 20.54 -14.74
CA LEU A 264 3.20 20.13 -13.50
C LEU A 264 3.12 18.61 -13.38
N THR A 265 2.81 17.91 -14.48
CA THR A 265 2.78 16.44 -14.51
C THR A 265 4.17 15.86 -14.24
N ILE A 266 5.23 16.37 -14.86
CA ILE A 266 6.61 15.91 -14.61
C ILE A 266 7.01 16.15 -13.15
N ALA A 267 6.74 17.35 -12.62
CA ALA A 267 7.02 17.67 -11.22
C ALA A 267 6.25 16.72 -10.27
N TYR A 268 4.97 16.46 -10.55
CA TYR A 268 4.15 15.53 -9.76
C TYR A 268 4.69 14.09 -9.80
N PHE A 269 5.19 13.62 -10.95
CA PHE A 269 5.82 12.32 -11.06
C PHE A 269 7.16 12.24 -10.30
N MET A 270 7.94 13.33 -10.28
CA MET A 270 9.14 13.40 -9.44
C MET A 270 8.80 13.28 -7.95
N LEU A 271 7.76 14.00 -7.48
CA LEU A 271 7.28 13.88 -6.09
C LEU A 271 6.73 12.50 -5.76
N THR A 272 6.01 11.91 -6.72
CA THR A 272 5.53 10.53 -6.59
C THR A 272 6.69 9.54 -6.47
N PHE A 273 7.73 9.72 -7.28
CA PHE A 273 8.94 8.91 -7.23
C PHE A 273 9.67 9.05 -5.89
N THR A 274 9.84 10.28 -5.38
CA THR A 274 10.48 10.49 -4.07
C THR A 274 9.66 9.84 -2.94
N GLY A 275 8.34 10.03 -2.93
CA GLY A 275 7.47 9.42 -1.93
C GLY A 275 7.42 7.88 -2.00
N LEU A 276 7.52 7.31 -3.20
CA LEU A 276 7.52 5.86 -3.38
C LEU A 276 8.81 5.23 -2.83
N PHE A 277 9.97 5.78 -3.18
CA PHE A 277 11.27 5.12 -3.00
C PHE A 277 12.14 5.69 -1.88
N PHE A 278 11.80 6.83 -1.28
CA PHE A 278 12.63 7.44 -0.24
C PHE A 278 11.87 7.77 1.05
N ARG A 279 10.54 7.66 1.06
CA ARG A 279 9.73 7.86 2.28
C ARG A 279 9.42 6.53 2.95
N GLY A 280 9.89 6.37 4.19
CA GLY A 280 9.64 5.23 5.07
C GLY A 280 8.60 5.53 6.16
N ALA A 281 8.76 4.88 7.32
CA ALA A 281 7.86 5.03 8.45
C ALA A 281 7.77 6.49 8.93
N ASN A 282 6.57 6.93 9.33
CA ASN A 282 6.30 8.32 9.73
C ASN A 282 6.71 9.37 8.68
N TRP A 283 6.73 8.99 7.40
CA TRP A 283 7.16 9.86 6.28
C TRP A 283 8.60 10.37 6.41
N GLN A 284 9.46 9.66 7.15
CA GLN A 284 10.89 9.99 7.25
C GLN A 284 11.64 9.59 5.98
N TRP A 285 12.77 10.25 5.76
CA TRP A 285 13.65 9.90 4.65
C TRP A 285 14.45 8.63 4.99
N THR A 286 14.44 7.66 4.08
CA THR A 286 15.15 6.38 4.22
C THR A 286 15.88 6.07 2.91
N TRP A 287 17.19 5.82 2.99
CA TRP A 287 17.96 5.48 1.80
C TRP A 287 17.84 3.99 1.41
N PRO A 288 17.89 3.66 0.10
CA PRO A 288 17.82 2.27 -0.39
C PRO A 288 18.85 1.29 0.19
N TRP A 289 19.98 1.81 0.68
CA TRP A 289 21.08 1.02 1.26
C TRP A 289 20.99 0.87 2.79
N GLU A 290 19.98 1.44 3.45
CA GLU A 290 19.77 1.25 4.88
C GLU A 290 19.24 -0.15 5.21
N LYS A 291 19.69 -0.71 6.33
CA LYS A 291 19.21 -2.01 6.83
C LYS A 291 17.72 -1.88 7.16
N GLY A 292 16.88 -2.66 6.48
CA GLY A 292 15.43 -2.62 6.69
C GLY A 292 14.65 -1.83 5.64
N TYR A 293 15.31 -1.19 4.66
CA TYR A 293 14.67 -0.40 3.60
C TYR A 293 13.49 -1.12 2.92
N VAL A 294 13.65 -2.41 2.57
CA VAL A 294 12.58 -3.18 1.90
C VAL A 294 11.31 -3.25 2.75
N HIS A 295 11.46 -3.40 4.07
CA HIS A 295 10.34 -3.50 4.99
C HIS A 295 9.71 -2.13 5.29
N GLU A 296 10.52 -1.08 5.34
CA GLU A 296 10.06 0.27 5.66
C GLU A 296 9.50 1.03 4.45
N VAL A 297 10.01 0.79 3.24
CA VAL A 297 9.68 1.60 2.05
C VAL A 297 8.86 0.82 1.04
N LEU A 298 9.10 -0.49 0.89
CA LEU A 298 8.47 -1.36 -0.11
C LEU A 298 7.60 -2.50 0.48
N PRO A 299 6.87 -2.33 1.61
CA PRO A 299 6.13 -3.43 2.23
C PRO A 299 4.93 -3.93 1.40
N GLN A 300 4.46 -3.11 0.47
CA GLN A 300 3.25 -3.34 -0.31
C GLN A 300 3.47 -4.23 -1.53
N ILE A 301 4.72 -4.39 -2.00
CA ILE A 301 5.02 -5.19 -3.20
C ILE A 301 5.18 -6.65 -2.78
N ARG A 302 4.11 -7.44 -2.94
CA ARG A 302 4.14 -8.89 -2.70
C ARG A 302 4.06 -9.63 -4.02
N VAL A 303 5.16 -10.27 -4.39
CA VAL A 303 5.25 -11.17 -5.56
C VAL A 303 5.03 -12.59 -5.05
N ALA A 304 3.79 -13.04 -5.20
CA ALA A 304 3.26 -14.30 -4.69
C ALA A 304 2.33 -14.87 -5.78
N PRO A 305 2.71 -15.96 -6.46
CA PRO A 305 1.84 -16.58 -7.44
C PRO A 305 0.56 -17.10 -6.79
N LEU A 306 -0.58 -16.82 -7.41
CA LEU A 306 -1.87 -17.26 -6.90
C LEU A 306 -1.94 -18.80 -6.87
N ASN A 307 -2.26 -19.36 -5.70
CA ASN A 307 -2.48 -20.79 -5.55
C ASN A 307 -3.96 -21.14 -5.75
N PHE A 308 -4.28 -21.94 -6.79
CA PHE A 308 -5.63 -22.40 -7.08
C PHE A 308 -6.09 -23.63 -6.27
N HIS A 309 -5.20 -24.22 -5.49
CA HIS A 309 -5.51 -25.31 -4.57
C HIS A 309 -5.57 -24.73 -3.15
N PRO A 310 -6.77 -24.31 -2.68
CA PRO A 310 -6.88 -23.71 -1.36
C PRO A 310 -6.50 -24.75 -0.31
N GLY A 311 -5.57 -24.40 0.58
CA GLY A 311 -5.18 -25.26 1.69
C GLY A 311 -6.25 -25.38 2.78
N PHE A 312 -7.28 -24.52 2.73
CA PHE A 312 -8.31 -24.37 3.76
C PHE A 312 -9.71 -24.22 3.16
N SER A 313 -10.72 -24.78 3.83
CA SER A 313 -12.12 -24.55 3.49
C SER A 313 -12.61 -23.18 4.01
N PRO A 314 -13.64 -22.56 3.40
CA PRO A 314 -14.22 -21.30 3.90
C PRO A 314 -14.66 -21.38 5.36
N GLU A 315 -15.14 -22.53 5.82
CA GLU A 315 -15.58 -22.76 7.20
C GLU A 315 -14.40 -22.74 8.17
N GLN A 316 -13.26 -23.35 7.80
CA GLN A 316 -12.03 -23.32 8.60
C GLN A 316 -11.51 -21.89 8.76
N VAL A 317 -11.51 -21.10 7.68
CA VAL A 317 -11.08 -19.69 7.73
C VAL A 317 -12.05 -18.86 8.58
N ALA A 318 -13.36 -19.07 8.43
CA ALA A 318 -14.37 -18.34 9.20
C ALA A 318 -14.26 -18.63 10.72
N ALA A 319 -13.98 -19.89 11.09
CA ALA A 319 -13.80 -20.33 12.47
C ALA A 319 -12.51 -19.80 13.12
N SER A 320 -11.48 -19.46 12.32
CA SER A 320 -10.22 -18.93 12.84
C SER A 320 -10.41 -17.60 13.59
N PRO A 321 -9.56 -17.26 14.58
CA PRO A 321 -9.70 -16.02 15.34
C PRO A 321 -9.63 -14.76 14.47
N LEU A 322 -10.38 -13.72 14.85
CA LEU A 322 -10.29 -12.40 14.22
C LEU A 322 -9.22 -11.57 14.92
N ILE A 323 -8.11 -11.31 14.24
CA ILE A 323 -6.97 -10.55 14.76
C ILE A 323 -6.94 -9.18 14.11
N ASN A 324 -6.97 -8.09 14.89
CA ASN A 324 -6.85 -6.73 14.34
C ASN A 324 -7.79 -6.42 13.15
N GLY A 325 -8.98 -7.03 13.13
CA GLY A 325 -9.99 -6.86 12.08
C GLY A 325 -9.81 -7.74 10.82
N HIS A 326 -8.88 -8.69 10.81
CA HIS A 326 -8.70 -9.66 9.72
C HIS A 326 -8.48 -11.09 10.24
N LYS A 327 -8.59 -12.06 9.33
CA LYS A 327 -8.18 -13.45 9.54
C LYS A 327 -6.73 -13.64 9.08
N GLU A 328 -5.95 -14.41 9.82
CA GLU A 328 -4.59 -14.81 9.45
C GLU A 328 -4.58 -16.31 9.12
N SER A 329 -3.95 -16.71 8.01
CA SER A 329 -3.81 -18.12 7.64
C SER A 329 -2.98 -18.92 8.64
N CYS A 330 -2.06 -18.27 9.35
CA CYS A 330 -1.19 -18.90 10.34
C CYS A 330 -1.97 -19.62 11.44
N LEU A 331 -3.04 -19.00 11.96
CA LEU A 331 -3.83 -19.54 13.07
C LEU A 331 -4.74 -20.69 12.66
N ILE A 332 -4.83 -21.01 11.36
CA ILE A 332 -5.59 -22.17 10.87
C ILE A 332 -4.76 -23.46 11.03
N CYS A 333 -3.43 -23.39 10.91
CA CYS A 333 -2.53 -24.52 11.16
C CYS A 333 -1.89 -24.49 12.56
N HIS A 334 -1.74 -23.31 13.16
CA HIS A 334 -1.09 -23.09 14.45
C HIS A 334 -2.08 -22.62 15.52
N ASP A 335 -3.06 -23.45 15.83
CA ASP A 335 -4.11 -23.15 16.82
C ASP A 335 -3.78 -23.66 18.24
N ASP A 336 -2.94 -24.69 18.39
CA ASP A 336 -2.56 -25.29 19.68
C ASP A 336 -1.21 -24.78 20.25
N VAL A 337 -0.91 -23.49 20.08
CA VAL A 337 0.32 -22.87 20.63
C VAL A 337 0.09 -22.44 22.10
N LYS A 338 0.93 -22.96 23.01
CA LYS A 338 0.79 -22.78 24.48
C LYS A 338 1.98 -22.00 25.07
N GLY A 339 1.87 -21.58 26.34
CA GLY A 339 2.95 -20.92 27.08
C GLY A 339 3.00 -19.39 26.94
N PHE A 340 1.96 -18.76 26.37
CA PHE A 340 1.88 -17.31 26.22
C PHE A 340 1.14 -16.66 27.39
N THR A 341 1.58 -15.46 27.77
CA THR A 341 0.79 -14.58 28.65
C THR A 341 -0.40 -14.01 27.90
N LEU A 342 -1.42 -13.53 28.61
CA LEU A 342 -2.63 -12.93 27.99
C LEU A 342 -2.29 -11.83 26.97
N SER A 343 -1.30 -10.99 27.26
CA SER A 343 -0.88 -9.89 26.38
C SER A 343 -0.15 -10.35 25.10
N HIS A 344 0.35 -11.58 25.07
CA HIS A 344 1.07 -12.15 23.93
C HIS A 344 0.38 -13.40 23.36
N ASN A 345 -0.90 -13.61 23.68
CA ASN A 345 -1.65 -14.75 23.18
C ASN A 345 -1.87 -14.62 21.67
N PRO A 346 -1.40 -15.58 20.83
CA PRO A 346 -1.60 -15.56 19.38
C PRO A 346 -3.07 -15.52 18.95
N GLN A 347 -4.00 -16.01 19.78
CA GLN A 347 -5.44 -15.89 19.52
C GLN A 347 -5.96 -14.45 19.63
N THR A 348 -5.18 -13.53 20.21
CA THR A 348 -5.51 -12.11 20.37
C THR A 348 -4.67 -11.20 19.48
N ILE A 349 -3.36 -11.46 19.39
CA ILE A 349 -2.43 -10.60 18.65
C ILE A 349 -1.94 -11.20 17.32
N GLY A 350 -2.33 -12.43 16.99
CA GLY A 350 -1.90 -13.14 15.79
C GLY A 350 -0.48 -13.66 15.88
N CYS A 351 -0.12 -14.55 14.96
CA CYS A 351 1.25 -15.04 14.82
C CYS A 351 2.08 -14.04 13.98
N PHE A 352 1.43 -13.43 12.99
CA PHE A 352 2.07 -12.50 12.06
C PHE A 352 2.66 -11.27 12.76
N SER A 353 2.07 -10.83 13.88
CA SER A 353 2.54 -9.63 14.59
C SER A 353 3.95 -9.72 15.13
N CYS A 354 4.37 -10.92 15.51
CA CYS A 354 5.71 -11.17 16.03
C CYS A 354 6.61 -11.76 14.94
N HIS A 355 6.10 -12.75 14.21
CA HIS A 355 6.89 -13.51 13.26
C HIS A 355 6.94 -12.88 11.85
N GLY A 356 6.01 -12.00 11.49
CA GLY A 356 5.87 -11.53 10.11
C GLY A 356 5.45 -12.65 9.16
N GLY A 357 5.92 -12.63 7.92
CA GLY A 357 5.50 -13.56 6.86
C GLY A 357 4.40 -12.98 5.96
N HIS A 358 3.53 -13.83 5.44
CA HIS A 358 2.39 -13.44 4.60
C HIS A 358 1.07 -13.98 5.18
N PRO A 359 0.33 -13.15 5.94
CA PRO A 359 -0.82 -13.61 6.74
C PRO A 359 -2.07 -13.94 5.90
N PHE A 360 -2.09 -13.56 4.62
CA PHE A 360 -3.23 -13.76 3.72
C PHE A 360 -2.99 -14.87 2.68
N GLU A 361 -1.86 -15.57 2.78
CA GLU A 361 -1.51 -16.65 1.84
C GLU A 361 -1.84 -18.01 2.47
N ALA A 362 -2.55 -18.86 1.74
CA ALA A 362 -2.90 -20.20 2.20
C ALA A 362 -1.79 -21.24 1.98
N ASP A 363 -0.88 -20.99 1.03
CA ASP A 363 0.25 -21.88 0.77
C ASP A 363 1.32 -21.78 1.87
N LYS A 364 1.77 -22.92 2.38
CA LYS A 364 2.77 -23.00 3.46
C LYS A 364 4.06 -22.24 3.16
N ASN A 365 4.60 -22.38 1.95
CA ASN A 365 5.88 -21.77 1.60
C ASN A 365 5.72 -20.26 1.39
N GLN A 366 4.58 -19.84 0.83
CA GLN A 366 4.28 -18.42 0.65
C GLN A 366 3.99 -17.75 2.00
N ALA A 367 3.17 -18.35 2.87
CA ALA A 367 2.83 -17.82 4.19
C ALA A 367 4.09 -17.59 5.07
N HIS A 368 5.06 -18.49 5.02
CA HIS A 368 6.30 -18.40 5.80
C HIS A 368 7.39 -17.51 5.17
N LYS A 369 7.19 -17.00 3.94
CA LYS A 369 8.21 -16.21 3.25
C LYS A 369 8.48 -14.89 3.97
N GLY A 370 9.75 -14.65 4.32
CA GLY A 370 10.16 -13.42 5.02
C GLY A 370 9.83 -13.37 6.52
N MET A 371 9.41 -14.50 7.09
CA MET A 371 9.16 -14.67 8.51
C MET A 371 10.47 -14.60 9.34
N VAL A 372 10.36 -14.01 10.53
CA VAL A 372 11.37 -14.01 11.59
C VAL A 372 11.12 -15.21 12.50
N LEU A 373 12.06 -16.15 12.52
CA LEU A 373 11.94 -17.38 13.32
C LEU A 373 12.00 -17.09 14.82
N ILE A 374 12.86 -16.15 15.24
CA ILE A 374 13.06 -15.80 16.66
C ILE A 374 12.75 -14.31 16.85
N PRO A 375 11.47 -13.94 17.09
CA PRO A 375 11.04 -12.55 17.13
C PRO A 375 11.53 -11.78 18.36
N GLY A 376 12.03 -12.50 19.39
CA GLY A 376 12.61 -11.92 20.60
C GLY A 376 14.06 -11.42 20.46
N ASN A 377 14.71 -11.63 19.31
CA ASN A 377 16.04 -11.06 19.06
C ASN A 377 15.94 -9.53 18.90
N LEU A 378 16.75 -8.76 19.63
CA LEU A 378 16.73 -7.29 19.58
C LEU A 378 17.01 -6.73 18.18
N ALA A 379 17.79 -7.44 17.37
CA ALA A 379 18.04 -7.08 15.98
C ALA A 379 16.76 -7.03 15.11
N GLY A 380 15.73 -7.81 15.46
CA GLY A 380 14.43 -7.83 14.80
C GLY A 380 13.32 -7.10 15.54
N ALA A 381 13.60 -6.55 16.73
CA ALA A 381 12.57 -6.01 17.63
C ALA A 381 11.75 -4.88 16.99
N THR A 382 12.37 -4.01 16.19
CA THR A 382 11.65 -2.93 15.47
C THR A 382 10.60 -3.46 14.49
N ARG A 383 10.78 -4.69 13.99
CA ARG A 383 9.86 -5.34 13.04
C ARG A 383 8.82 -6.24 13.72
N SER A 384 9.00 -6.58 14.99
CA SER A 384 8.12 -7.47 15.75
C SER A 384 7.45 -6.71 16.89
N CYS A 385 8.10 -6.64 18.05
CA CYS A 385 7.54 -6.08 19.27
C CYS A 385 7.58 -4.56 19.35
N GLY A 386 8.21 -3.87 18.40
CA GLY A 386 8.35 -2.41 18.29
C GLY A 386 7.56 -1.77 17.15
N THR A 387 6.50 -2.43 16.67
CA THR A 387 5.61 -1.93 15.62
C THR A 387 4.69 -0.82 16.13
N ALA A 388 3.91 -0.18 15.25
CA ALA A 388 3.05 0.94 15.65
C ALA A 388 2.04 0.59 16.76
N LYS A 389 1.62 -0.69 16.83
CA LYS A 389 0.67 -1.20 17.83
C LYS A 389 1.33 -1.91 19.01
N CYS A 390 2.64 -2.16 18.94
CA CYS A 390 3.38 -2.93 19.93
C CYS A 390 4.64 -2.15 20.29
N HIS A 391 4.69 -1.58 21.49
CA HIS A 391 5.86 -0.91 22.09
C HIS A 391 6.76 -0.05 21.15
N PRO A 392 6.20 0.91 20.39
CA PRO A 392 6.92 1.63 19.32
C PRO A 392 8.13 2.46 19.80
N ASP A 393 8.14 2.91 21.05
CA ASP A 393 9.23 3.72 21.62
C ASP A 393 10.26 2.87 22.37
N ILE A 394 9.95 1.61 22.67
CA ILE A 394 10.86 0.74 23.44
C ILE A 394 12.08 0.37 22.61
N THR A 395 11.91 0.04 21.34
CA THR A 395 12.99 -0.40 20.47
C THR A 395 14.01 0.69 20.17
N LYS A 396 13.59 1.96 20.22
CA LYS A 396 14.49 3.12 20.06
C LYS A 396 15.42 3.32 21.26
N ARG A 397 14.96 2.97 22.46
CA ARG A 397 15.70 3.21 23.72
C ARG A 397 16.38 1.96 24.28
N ILE A 398 15.91 0.77 23.92
CA ILE A 398 16.43 -0.48 24.50
C ILE A 398 17.91 -0.69 24.13
N ASN A 399 18.25 -0.47 22.85
CA ASN A 399 19.61 -0.64 22.34
C ASN A 399 20.61 0.38 22.91
N THR A 400 20.12 1.50 23.47
CA THR A 400 20.94 2.54 24.11
C THR A 400 20.87 2.50 25.64
N SER A 401 20.14 1.54 26.22
CA SER A 401 20.00 1.42 27.67
C SER A 401 21.29 0.93 28.34
N LEU A 402 21.49 1.34 29.60
CA LEU A 402 22.62 0.85 30.41
C LEU A 402 22.63 -0.67 30.55
N MET A 403 21.43 -1.28 30.68
CA MET A 403 21.31 -2.73 30.73
C MET A 403 21.78 -3.35 29.42
N SER A 404 21.29 -2.91 28.26
CA SER A 404 21.66 -3.52 26.97
C SER A 404 23.13 -3.31 26.59
N THR A 405 23.73 -2.18 26.96
CA THR A 405 25.09 -1.81 26.55
C THR A 405 26.16 -2.35 27.48
N LEU A 406 25.84 -2.63 28.76
CA LEU A 406 26.77 -2.99 29.82
C LEU A 406 27.94 -2.01 30.01
N SER A 407 27.79 -0.76 29.55
CA SER A 407 28.89 0.23 29.47
C SER A 407 29.68 0.35 30.77
N GLY A 408 29.00 0.62 31.89
CA GLY A 408 29.66 0.81 33.19
C GLY A 408 30.37 -0.46 33.69
N MET A 409 29.77 -1.64 33.50
CA MET A 409 30.38 -2.91 33.89
C MET A 409 31.68 -3.18 33.11
N ILE A 410 31.65 -2.95 31.80
CA ILE A 410 32.81 -3.16 30.93
C ILE A 410 33.93 -2.17 31.28
N SER A 411 33.59 -0.91 31.54
CA SER A 411 34.61 0.12 31.83
C SER A 411 35.26 -0.06 33.19
N VAL A 412 34.50 -0.45 34.21
CA VAL A 412 35.06 -0.81 35.52
C VAL A 412 35.94 -2.05 35.42
N ASP A 413 35.49 -3.08 34.69
CA ASP A 413 36.28 -4.31 34.53
C ASP A 413 37.61 -4.04 33.81
N ARG A 414 37.59 -3.30 32.69
CA ARG A 414 38.82 -2.87 31.98
C ARG A 414 39.76 -2.05 32.86
N PHE A 415 39.22 -1.18 33.71
CA PHE A 415 40.03 -0.42 34.66
C PHE A 415 40.73 -1.33 35.67
N VAL A 416 40.03 -2.33 36.23
CA VAL A 416 40.60 -3.30 37.17
C VAL A 416 41.68 -4.17 36.52
N PHE A 417 41.52 -4.56 35.25
CA PHE A 417 42.52 -5.30 34.48
C PHE A 417 43.66 -4.42 33.92
N ASN A 418 43.67 -3.12 34.24
CA ASN A 418 44.66 -2.15 33.75
C ASN A 418 44.71 -2.06 32.21
N GLU A 419 43.56 -2.29 31.56
CA GLU A 419 43.33 -2.16 30.12
C GLU A 419 42.74 -0.78 29.75
N GLN A 420 42.38 0.03 30.75
CA GLN A 420 41.81 1.37 30.60
C GLN A 420 42.16 2.24 31.82
N ASP A 421 42.50 3.51 31.61
CA ASP A 421 42.96 4.41 32.71
C ASP A 421 41.82 5.07 33.51
N ASN A 422 40.60 5.09 32.96
CA ASN A 422 39.44 5.78 33.55
C ASN A 422 38.21 4.86 33.62
N PRO A 423 37.61 4.58 34.79
CA PRO A 423 36.44 3.69 34.90
C PRO A 423 35.14 4.28 34.31
N ASP A 424 35.08 5.59 34.03
CA ASP A 424 33.88 6.28 33.55
C ASP A 424 33.81 6.41 32.01
N ALA A 425 34.77 5.86 31.27
CA ALA A 425 34.73 5.92 29.82
C ALA A 425 33.49 5.17 29.29
N LEU A 426 32.79 5.72 28.30
CA LEU A 426 31.63 5.06 27.72
C LEU A 426 32.07 3.97 26.72
N THR A 427 31.44 2.80 26.79
CA THR A 427 31.70 1.65 25.92
C THR A 427 30.43 0.87 25.66
N THR A 428 30.51 -0.23 24.93
CA THR A 428 29.38 -1.11 24.64
C THR A 428 29.83 -2.55 24.52
N VAL A 429 28.94 -3.48 24.88
CA VAL A 429 29.12 -4.93 24.74
C VAL A 429 29.48 -5.35 23.31
N HIS A 430 29.06 -4.59 22.29
CA HIS A 430 29.43 -4.84 20.90
C HIS A 430 30.92 -4.61 20.61
N HIS A 431 31.63 -3.86 21.46
CA HIS A 431 33.08 -3.62 21.36
C HIS A 431 33.86 -4.49 22.36
N LEU A 432 33.24 -5.53 22.90
CA LEU A 432 33.90 -6.46 23.81
C LEU A 432 34.81 -7.40 23.00
N GLY A 433 36.12 -7.11 23.02
CA GLY A 433 37.17 -7.91 22.40
C GLY A 433 37.49 -9.19 23.18
N SER A 434 38.64 -9.78 22.90
CA SER A 434 39.17 -10.99 23.56
C SER A 434 40.29 -10.67 24.56
N SER A 435 40.24 -9.50 25.20
CA SER A 435 41.17 -9.11 26.26
C SER A 435 40.88 -9.85 27.56
N ALA A 436 41.70 -9.70 28.60
CA ALA A 436 41.49 -10.40 29.86
C ALA A 436 40.16 -9.97 30.51
N ALA A 437 39.86 -8.66 30.52
CA ALA A 437 38.55 -8.14 30.93
C ALA A 437 37.42 -8.65 30.02
N GLY A 438 37.66 -8.66 28.70
CA GLY A 438 36.69 -9.16 27.73
C GLY A 438 36.29 -10.62 27.94
N GLU A 439 37.27 -11.51 28.16
CA GLU A 439 37.02 -12.93 28.43
C GLU A 439 36.43 -13.17 29.82
N HIS A 440 36.84 -12.39 30.83
CA HIS A 440 36.24 -12.41 32.16
C HIS A 440 34.72 -12.19 32.10
N LEU A 441 34.28 -11.11 31.45
CA LEU A 441 32.85 -10.80 31.30
C LEU A 441 32.09 -11.80 30.42
N LYS A 442 32.71 -12.35 29.38
CA LYS A 442 32.11 -13.43 28.55
C LYS A 442 31.88 -14.70 29.34
N ASN A 443 32.80 -15.07 30.23
CA ASN A 443 32.68 -16.27 31.05
C ASN A 443 31.65 -16.13 32.17
N LEU A 444 31.25 -14.90 32.52
CA LEU A 444 30.20 -14.63 33.51
C LEU A 444 28.82 -14.50 32.88
N CYS A 445 28.51 -13.34 32.30
CA CYS A 445 27.15 -12.99 31.92
C CYS A 445 27.03 -12.55 30.46
N VAL A 446 28.10 -12.07 29.82
CA VAL A 446 28.01 -11.48 28.49
C VAL A 446 27.60 -12.49 27.43
N ARG A 447 27.98 -13.77 27.55
CA ARG A 447 27.54 -14.82 26.60
C ARG A 447 26.03 -15.05 26.57
N CYS A 448 25.33 -14.78 27.67
CA CYS A 448 23.88 -14.92 27.78
C CYS A 448 23.16 -13.57 27.87
N HIS A 449 23.89 -12.46 27.69
CA HIS A 449 23.36 -11.13 27.93
C HIS A 449 22.33 -10.71 26.87
N LEU A 450 21.43 -9.81 27.28
CA LEU A 450 20.44 -9.17 26.42
C LEU A 450 21.12 -8.58 25.17
N GLY A 451 20.61 -8.95 23.98
CA GLY A 451 21.14 -8.49 22.70
C GLY A 451 22.01 -9.51 21.96
N ASN A 452 22.45 -10.59 22.62
CA ASN A 452 23.03 -11.71 21.89
C ASN A 452 21.96 -12.38 21.01
N PRO A 453 22.22 -12.53 19.71
CA PRO A 453 21.26 -13.14 18.82
C PRO A 453 21.12 -14.62 19.16
N LYS A 454 19.90 -15.05 19.48
CA LYS A 454 19.58 -16.48 19.52
C LYS A 454 19.56 -17.01 18.09
N THR A 455 20.28 -18.10 17.84
CA THR A 455 20.37 -18.75 16.52
C THR A 455 19.49 -19.99 16.42
N GLU A 456 19.13 -20.57 17.56
CA GLU A 456 18.33 -21.79 17.66
C GLU A 456 17.00 -21.50 18.35
N THR A 457 15.95 -22.18 17.89
CA THR A 457 14.64 -22.14 18.55
C THR A 457 14.67 -23.04 19.78
N GLY A 458 14.13 -22.56 20.90
CA GLY A 458 13.96 -23.40 22.09
C GLY A 458 12.91 -24.49 21.86
N PRO A 459 12.98 -25.60 22.61
CA PRO A 459 11.92 -26.61 22.60
C PRO A 459 10.61 -25.99 23.08
N ILE A 460 9.50 -26.32 22.41
CA ILE A 460 8.15 -26.03 22.90
C ILE A 460 7.88 -27.09 23.98
N THR A 461 8.17 -26.79 25.24
CA THR A 461 7.85 -27.65 26.39
C THR A 461 6.51 -27.31 27.00
#